data_AF-A0A0P7ECY9-F1
#
_entry.id   AF-A0A0P7ECY9-F1
#
_cell.length_a   1.000
_cell.length_b   1.000
_cell.length_c   1.000
_cell.angle_alpha   90.00
_cell.angle_beta   90.00
_cell.angle_gamma   90.00
#
_symmetry.space_group_name_H-M   'P 1'
#
loop_
_entity.id
_entity.type
_entity.pdbx_description
1 polymer ?
#
loop_
_entity_poly.entity_id
_entity_poly.type
_entity_poly.pdbx_seq_one_letter_code
_entity_poly.pdbx_strand_id
1 'polypeptide(L)'
;MERLNKKEKLLSILFGLAAIINLTVGVYSLILQGLDWLEFISCLAISLIILAGSLNPKLFFKPVKKLFSPRFTLEPIINSTVYYTIIVAGWILLFGSILLNRFWSA
;
A
#
# COMPACT_ATOMS: atom_id res chain seq x y z
N MET A 1 15.16 3.58 -23.31
CA MET A 1 14.06 2.83 -22.65
C MET A 1 14.53 2.02 -21.45
N GLU A 2 15.71 1.39 -21.48
CA GLU A 2 16.23 0.56 -20.37
C GLU A 2 16.36 1.26 -19.00
N ARG A 3 16.86 2.51 -18.96
CA ARG A 3 17.02 3.25 -17.68
C ARG A 3 15.70 3.59 -16.98
N LEU A 4 14.62 3.83 -17.74
CA LEU A 4 13.29 4.10 -17.19
C LEU A 4 12.72 2.86 -16.51
N ASN A 5 12.86 1.70 -17.14
CA ASN A 5 12.45 0.42 -16.57
C ASN A 5 13.20 0.10 -15.25
N LYS A 6 14.50 0.43 -15.15
CA LYS A 6 15.26 0.25 -13.89
C LYS A 6 14.73 1.11 -12.73
N LYS A 7 14.35 2.37 -12.99
CA LYS A 7 13.77 3.26 -11.97
C LYS A 7 12.39 2.78 -11.51
N GLU A 8 11.56 2.35 -12.47
CA GLU A 8 10.21 1.84 -12.18
C GLU A 8 10.25 0.53 -11.39
N LYS A 9 11.18 -0.38 -11.73
CA LYS A 9 11.45 -1.59 -10.95
C LYS A 9 11.91 -1.27 -9.53
N LEU A 10 12.88 -0.36 -9.39
CA LEU A 10 13.37 0.05 -8.07
C LEU A 10 12.24 0.62 -7.22
N LEU A 11 11.38 1.47 -7.80
CA LEU A 11 10.24 2.06 -7.09
C LEU A 11 9.25 0.98 -6.65
N SER A 12 8.90 0.04 -7.54
CA SER A 12 8.02 -1.09 -7.20
C SER A 12 8.60 -1.93 -6.06
N ILE A 13 9.91 -2.22 -6.08
CA ILE A 13 10.60 -2.95 -5.01
C ILE A 13 10.57 -2.16 -3.70
N LEU A 14 10.87 -0.87 -3.73
CA LEU A 14 10.86 -0.01 -2.54
C LEU A 14 9.47 0.06 -1.89
N PHE A 15 8.41 0.17 -2.70
CA PHE A 15 7.04 0.13 -2.19
C PHE A 15 6.71 -1.25 -1.62
N GLY A 16 7.13 -2.33 -2.27
CA GLY A 16 6.93 -3.69 -1.76
C GLY A 16 7.61 -3.89 -0.40
N LEU A 17 8.86 -3.45 -0.28
CA LEU A 17 9.62 -3.46 0.97
C LEU A 17 8.95 -2.60 2.05
N ALA A 18 8.50 -1.39 1.72
CA ALA A 18 7.80 -0.52 2.66
C ALA A 18 6.51 -1.17 3.20
N ALA A 19 5.74 -1.85 2.35
CA ALA A 19 4.54 -2.58 2.77
C ALA A 19 4.86 -3.70 3.77
N ILE A 20 5.91 -4.48 3.49
CA ILE A 20 6.37 -5.59 4.35
C ILE A 20 6.90 -5.07 5.67
N ILE A 21 7.71 -4.00 5.66
CA ILE A 21 8.28 -3.39 6.86
C ILE A 21 7.15 -2.85 7.74
N ASN A 22 6.21 -2.10 7.16
CA ASN A 22 5.07 -1.54 7.90
C ASN A 22 4.24 -2.67 8.55
N LEU A 23 3.96 -3.76 7.82
CA LEU A 23 3.21 -4.88 8.38
C LEU A 23 3.97 -5.61 9.48
N THR A 24 5.28 -5.84 9.27
CA THR A 24 6.15 -6.47 10.27
C THR A 24 6.20 -5.66 11.56
N VAL A 25 6.35 -4.34 11.45
CA VAL A 25 6.33 -3.42 12.60
C VAL A 25 4.97 -3.46 13.29
N GLY A 26 3.88 -3.41 12.52
CA GLY A 26 2.52 -3.52 13.07
C GLY A 26 2.29 -4.81 13.85
N VAL A 27 2.71 -5.97 13.30
CA VAL A 27 2.62 -7.27 13.98
C VAL A 27 3.49 -7.31 15.23
N TYR A 28 4.73 -6.81 15.14
CA TYR A 28 5.64 -6.72 16.28
C TYR A 28 5.02 -5.90 17.41
N SER A 29 4.50 -4.70 17.10
CA SER A 29 3.87 -3.83 18.09
C SER A 29 2.58 -4.41 18.67
N LEU A 30 1.78 -5.12 17.86
CA LEU A 30 0.59 -5.83 18.34
C LEU A 30 0.95 -6.91 19.38
N ILE A 31 1.96 -7.73 19.10
CA ILE A 31 2.32 -8.86 19.97
C ILE A 31 3.10 -8.40 21.21
N LEU A 32 4.05 -7.47 21.05
CA LEU A 32 5.04 -7.17 22.08
C LEU A 32 4.85 -5.81 22.76
N GLN A 33 4.12 -4.89 22.15
CA GLN A 33 3.92 -3.53 22.68
C GLN A 33 2.46 -3.22 23.01
N GLY A 34 1.54 -4.17 22.80
CA GLY A 34 0.12 -4.01 23.10
C GLY A 34 -0.57 -2.98 22.20
N LEU A 35 -0.16 -2.89 20.93
CA LEU A 35 -0.82 -2.03 19.94
C LEU A 35 -2.32 -2.36 19.87
N ASP A 36 -3.15 -1.34 19.82
CA ASP A 36 -4.59 -1.53 19.72
C ASP A 36 -4.97 -2.22 18.40
N TRP A 37 -6.02 -3.05 18.43
CA TRP A 37 -6.47 -3.79 17.26
C TRP A 37 -6.91 -2.88 16.11
N LEU A 38 -7.50 -1.70 16.39
CA LEU A 38 -7.89 -0.74 15.35
C LEU A 38 -6.67 -0.03 14.75
N GLU A 39 -5.65 0.24 15.56
CA GLU A 39 -4.37 0.74 15.08
C GLU A 39 -3.67 -0.31 14.19
N PHE A 40 -3.70 -1.58 14.58
CA PHE A 40 -3.19 -2.68 13.76
C PHE A 40 -3.95 -2.83 12.44
N ILE A 41 -5.29 -2.76 12.44
CA ILE A 41 -6.11 -2.79 11.21
C ILE A 41 -5.74 -1.64 10.29
N SER A 42 -5.49 -0.45 10.85
CA SER A 42 -5.02 0.71 10.08
C SER A 42 -3.64 0.44 9.45
N CYS A 43 -2.74 -0.18 10.20
CA CYS A 43 -1.42 -0.58 9.71
C CYS A 43 -1.52 -1.61 8.57
N LEU A 44 -2.37 -2.62 8.72
CA LEU A 44 -2.67 -3.63 7.71
C LEU A 44 -3.24 -2.99 6.43
N ALA A 45 -4.20 -2.08 6.58
CA ALA A 45 -4.82 -1.36 5.48
C ALA A 45 -3.79 -0.54 4.67
N ILE A 46 -2.91 0.18 5.37
CA ILE A 46 -1.81 0.94 4.75
C ILE A 46 -0.88 -0.01 3.99
N SER A 47 -0.48 -1.14 4.60
CA SER A 47 0.37 -2.14 3.95
C SER A 47 -0.27 -2.71 2.68
N LEU A 48 -1.57 -3.01 2.70
CA LEU A 48 -2.30 -3.50 1.53
C LEU A 48 -2.32 -2.47 0.38
N ILE A 49 -2.56 -1.19 0.69
CA ILE A 49 -2.55 -0.11 -0.30
C ILE A 49 -1.17 0.05 -0.94
N ILE A 50 -0.12 0.07 -0.11
CA ILE A 50 1.26 0.20 -0.59
C ILE A 50 1.65 -1.02 -1.44
N LEU A 51 1.27 -2.23 -1.00
CA LEU A 51 1.53 -3.48 -1.73
C LEU A 51 0.82 -3.49 -3.09
N ALA A 52 -0.45 -3.08 -3.16
CA ALA A 52 -1.16 -2.93 -4.42
C ALA A 52 -0.44 -1.94 -5.36
N GLY A 53 0.14 -0.87 -4.80
CA GLY A 53 0.98 0.06 -5.54
C GLY A 53 2.27 -0.55 -6.09
N SER A 54 2.91 -1.43 -5.32
CA SER A 54 4.08 -2.20 -5.77
C SER A 54 3.74 -3.17 -6.90
N LEU A 55 2.60 -3.86 -6.80
CA LEU A 55 2.19 -4.90 -7.74
C LEU A 55 1.58 -4.35 -9.04
N ASN A 56 0.98 -3.16 -9.01
CA ASN A 56 0.49 -2.47 -10.20
C ASN A 56 0.87 -0.99 -10.17
N PRO A 57 2.17 -0.69 -10.38
CA PRO A 57 2.67 0.68 -10.27
C PRO A 57 2.15 1.57 -11.40
N LYS A 58 1.79 0.98 -12.55
CA LYS A 58 1.19 1.71 -13.68
C LYS A 58 -0.13 2.38 -13.30
N LEU A 59 -0.98 1.71 -12.52
CA LEU A 59 -2.24 2.27 -12.03
C LEU A 59 -2.01 3.21 -10.85
N PHE A 60 -1.16 2.82 -9.89
CA PHE A 60 -0.91 3.60 -8.68
C PHE A 60 -0.21 4.94 -8.96
N PHE A 61 0.81 4.96 -9.81
CA PHE A 61 1.53 6.19 -10.17
C PHE A 61 0.92 6.92 -11.37
N LYS A 62 -0.22 6.46 -11.91
CA LYS A 62 -0.92 7.15 -13.00
C LYS A 62 -1.18 8.65 -12.70
N PRO A 63 -1.61 9.05 -11.49
CA PRO A 63 -1.83 10.47 -11.17
C PRO A 63 -0.53 11.29 -11.16
N VAL A 64 0.57 10.67 -10.76
CA VAL A 64 1.89 11.30 -10.59
C VAL A 64 2.86 10.94 -11.72
N LYS A 65 2.35 10.46 -12.86
CA LYS A 65 3.15 10.03 -14.03
C LYS A 65 4.19 11.06 -14.45
N LYS A 66 3.81 12.35 -14.42
CA LYS A 66 4.73 13.45 -14.80
C LYS A 66 5.94 13.60 -13.88
N LEU A 67 5.85 13.17 -12.61
CA LEU A 67 6.94 13.28 -11.63
C LEU A 67 7.94 12.13 -11.73
N PHE A 68 7.47 10.89 -11.92
CA PHE A 68 8.33 9.70 -11.78
C PHE A 68 8.79 9.12 -13.12
N SER A 69 7.91 9.09 -14.12
CA SER A 69 8.24 8.56 -15.45
C SER A 69 7.18 8.97 -16.48
N PRO A 70 7.55 9.71 -17.55
CA PRO A 70 6.59 10.14 -18.57
C PRO A 70 5.89 8.97 -19.28
N ARG A 71 6.50 7.77 -19.28
CA ARG A 71 5.89 6.54 -19.77
C ARG A 71 6.23 5.40 -18.81
N PHE A 72 5.34 5.12 -17.86
CA PHE A 72 5.40 3.90 -17.04
C PHE A 72 5.31 2.67 -17.95
N THR A 73 6.45 1.98 -18.10
CA THR A 73 6.63 0.80 -18.95
C THR A 73 6.54 -0.51 -18.18
N LEU A 74 6.69 -0.48 -16.86
CA LEU A 74 6.60 -1.68 -16.04
C LEU A 74 5.23 -2.36 -16.20
N GLU A 75 5.27 -3.64 -16.55
CA GLU A 75 4.09 -4.46 -16.64
C GLU A 75 3.52 -4.72 -15.24
N PRO A 76 2.19 -4.66 -15.09
CA PRO A 76 1.55 -4.95 -13.81
C PRO A 76 1.65 -6.45 -13.51
N ILE A 77 1.97 -6.79 -12.26
CA ILE A 77 2.02 -8.17 -11.78
C ILE A 77 0.60 -8.71 -11.55
N ILE A 78 -0.30 -7.84 -11.10
CA ILE A 78 -1.72 -8.15 -10.88
C ILE A 78 -2.62 -7.41 -11.87
N ASN A 79 -3.74 -8.02 -12.23
CA ASN A 79 -4.72 -7.37 -13.08
C ASN A 79 -5.39 -6.17 -12.37
N SER A 80 -6.06 -5.31 -13.16
CA SER A 80 -6.71 -4.10 -12.63
C SER A 80 -7.83 -4.42 -11.62
N THR A 81 -8.56 -5.51 -11.81
CA THR A 81 -9.67 -5.90 -10.93
C THR A 81 -9.17 -6.22 -9.52
N VAL A 82 -8.13 -7.04 -9.42
CA VAL A 82 -7.47 -7.38 -8.14
C VAL A 82 -6.86 -6.12 -7.53
N TYR A 83 -6.20 -5.28 -8.33
CA TYR A 83 -5.67 -4.00 -7.85
C TYR A 83 -6.76 -3.13 -7.20
N TYR A 84 -7.87 -2.87 -7.91
CA TYR A 84 -8.95 -2.03 -7.37
C TYR A 84 -9.63 -2.67 -6.17
N THR A 85 -9.77 -4.00 -6.16
CA THR A 85 -10.33 -4.73 -5.01
C THR A 85 -9.47 -4.52 -3.76
N ILE A 86 -8.15 -4.69 -3.86
CA ILE A 86 -7.23 -4.48 -2.73
C ILE A 86 -7.24 -3.01 -2.29
N ILE A 87 -7.22 -2.06 -3.23
CA ILE A 87 -7.25 -0.63 -2.92
C ILE A 87 -8.55 -0.28 -2.17
N VAL A 88 -9.71 -0.66 -2.70
CA VAL A 88 -11.01 -0.37 -2.09
C VAL A 88 -11.13 -1.03 -0.72
N ALA A 89 -10.74 -2.30 -0.59
CA ALA A 89 -10.74 -3.00 0.69
C ALA A 89 -9.81 -2.30 1.71
N GLY A 90 -8.61 -1.89 1.28
CA GLY A 90 -7.68 -1.12 2.11
C GLY A 90 -8.27 0.20 2.56
N TRP A 91 -8.92 0.96 1.69
CA TRP A 91 -9.60 2.21 2.08
C TRP A 91 -10.74 1.97 3.05
N ILE A 92 -11.57 0.94 2.83
CA ILE A 92 -12.67 0.59 3.75
C ILE A 92 -12.12 0.24 5.13
N LEU A 93 -11.06 -0.57 5.19
CA LEU A 93 -10.42 -0.94 6.45
C LEU A 93 -9.84 0.27 7.16
N LEU A 94 -9.13 1.15 6.44
CA LEU A 94 -8.49 2.33 7.00
C LEU A 94 -9.51 3.35 7.51
N PHE A 95 -10.51 3.69 6.71
CA PHE A 95 -11.54 4.64 7.15
C PHE A 95 -12.43 4.02 8.22
N GLY A 96 -12.75 2.72 8.10
CA GLY A 96 -13.52 1.98 9.08
C GLY A 96 -12.83 1.98 10.44
N SER A 97 -11.53 1.66 10.50
CA SER A 97 -10.78 1.65 11.77
C SER A 97 -10.67 3.05 12.38
N ILE A 98 -10.43 4.09 11.58
CA ILE A 98 -10.35 5.48 12.06
C ILE A 98 -11.69 5.94 12.61
N LEU A 99 -12.80 5.68 11.90
CA LEU A 99 -14.14 6.05 12.34
C LEU A 99 -14.51 5.29 13.62
N LEU A 100 -14.26 3.97 13.65
CA LEU A 100 -14.57 3.16 14.82
C LEU A 100 -13.78 3.63 16.04
N ASN A 101 -12.47 3.90 15.89
CA ASN A 101 -11.66 4.42 17.00
C ASN A 101 -12.22 5.75 17.51
N ARG A 102 -12.64 6.64 16.61
CA ARG A 102 -13.19 7.95 16.98
C ARG A 102 -14.54 7.86 17.69
N PHE A 103 -15.41 6.93 17.30
CA PHE A 103 -16.76 6.81 17.86
C PHE A 103 -16.86 5.85 19.05
N TRP A 104 -15.93 4.90 19.19
CA TRP A 104 -15.92 3.90 20.25
C TRP A 104 -15.02 4.29 21.43
N SER A 105 -14.06 5.21 21.24
CA SER A 105 -13.25 5.78 22.34
C SER A 105 -13.93 6.97 23.04
N ALA A 106 -15.24 7.16 22.86
CA ALA A 106 -16.06 8.17 23.55
C ALA A 106 -16.89 7.52 24.68
#